data_AF-A0A7K8YMG5-F1
#
_entry.id   AF-A0A7K8YMG5-F1
#
_cell.length_a   1.000
_cell.length_b   1.000
_cell.length_c   1.000
_cell.angle_alpha   90.00
_cell.angle_beta   90.00
_cell.angle_gamma   90.00
#
_symmetry.space_group_name_H-M   'P 1'
#
loop_
_entity.id
_entity.type
_entity.pdbx_description
1 polymer ?
#
loop_
_entity_poly.entity_id
_entity_poly.type
_entity_poly.pdbx_seq_one_letter_code
_entity_poly.pdbx_strand_id
1 'polypeptide(L)' 'PSPQKWRPFCLKFEGVVEDFNYGTLLRLDSCREYTEENTIFATRIQFFAIEIARNREGWNNSVYSSARDPGGEEPKS' A
#
# COMPACT_ATOMS: atom_id res chain seq x y z
N PRO A 1 -4.75 -4.86 13.61
CA PRO A 1 -5.41 -3.60 14.04
C PRO A 1 -6.93 -3.72 13.87
N SER A 2 -7.69 -3.54 14.94
CA SER A 2 -9.14 -3.78 14.91
C SER A 2 -9.86 -2.73 14.04
N PRO A 3 -10.95 -3.09 13.33
CA PRO A 3 -11.72 -2.16 12.49
C PRO A 3 -12.14 -0.87 13.21
N GLN A 4 -12.28 -0.92 14.53
CA GLN A 4 -12.68 0.20 15.36
C GLN A 4 -11.63 1.32 15.42
N LYS A 5 -10.34 1.03 15.22
CA LYS A 5 -9.29 2.07 15.21
C LYS A 5 -9.23 2.84 13.90
N TRP A 6 -9.51 2.17 12.78
CA TRP A 6 -9.46 2.78 11.46
C TRP A 6 -10.68 3.66 11.18
N ARG A 7 -11.87 3.31 11.66
CA ARG A 7 -13.09 4.13 11.47
C ARG A 7 -12.90 5.62 11.83
N PRO A 8 -12.50 5.98 13.06
CA PRO A 8 -12.33 7.39 13.43
C PRO A 8 -11.16 8.06 12.70
N PHE A 9 -10.20 7.30 12.19
CA PHE A 9 -9.14 7.84 11.35
C PHE A 9 -9.65 8.17 9.94
N CYS A 10 -10.35 7.23 9.29
CA CYS A 10 -10.89 7.41 7.95
C CYS A 10 -11.89 8.55 7.86
N LEU A 11 -12.77 8.70 8.86
CA LEU A 11 -13.79 9.75 8.89
C LEU A 11 -13.21 11.17 8.92
N LYS A 12 -11.96 11.36 9.36
CA LYS A 12 -11.31 12.69 9.33
C LYS A 12 -11.08 13.21 7.92
N PHE A 13 -11.15 12.34 6.91
CA PHE A 13 -10.90 12.66 5.52
C PHE A 13 -12.17 12.72 4.68
N GLU A 14 -13.35 12.55 5.30
CA GLU A 14 -14.63 12.75 4.64
C GLU A 14 -14.74 14.20 4.13
N GLY A 15 -15.03 14.36 2.84
CA GLY A 15 -15.07 15.68 2.18
C GLY A 15 -13.71 16.33 1.90
N VAL A 16 -12.60 15.74 2.37
CA VAL A 16 -11.23 16.19 2.09
C VAL A 16 -10.60 15.35 0.99
N VAL A 17 -10.82 14.04 1.05
CA VAL A 17 -10.32 13.08 0.06
C VAL A 17 -11.51 12.52 -0.71
N GLU A 18 -11.48 12.69 -2.02
CA GLU A 18 -12.46 12.09 -2.93
C GLU A 18 -12.44 10.56 -2.81
N ASP A 19 -13.63 9.97 -2.70
CA ASP A 19 -13.86 8.54 -2.42
C ASP A 19 -12.95 7.96 -1.33
N PHE A 20 -12.83 8.64 -0.20
CA PHE A 20 -12.01 8.20 0.93
C PHE A 20 -12.29 6.74 1.38
N ASN A 21 -13.51 6.26 1.18
CA ASN A 21 -13.95 4.91 1.52
C ASN A 21 -13.88 3.91 0.34
N TYR A 22 -13.40 4.31 -0.84
CA TYR A 22 -13.26 3.43 -1.99
C TYR A 22 -12.36 2.23 -1.69
N GLY A 23 -12.76 1.06 -2.17
CA GLY A 23 -12.04 -0.19 -1.97
C GLY A 23 -10.82 -0.32 -2.87
N THR A 24 -9.69 -0.72 -2.30
CA THR A 24 -8.46 -0.99 -3.05
C THR A 24 -7.69 -2.17 -2.47
N LEU A 25 -6.72 -2.66 -3.21
CA LEU A 25 -5.84 -3.74 -2.79
C LEU A 25 -4.60 -3.16 -2.12
N LEU A 26 -4.18 -3.77 -1.02
CA LEU A 26 -3.00 -3.38 -0.25
C LEU A 26 -2.12 -4.59 0.00
N ARG A 27 -0.82 -4.44 -0.24
CA ARG A 27 0.18 -5.45 0.07
C ARG A 27 0.43 -5.55 1.57
N LEU A 28 0.45 -6.77 2.12
CA LEU A 28 0.82 -7.03 3.51
C LEU A 28 2.32 -6.79 3.72
N ASP A 29 3.14 -7.35 2.84
CA ASP A 29 4.58 -7.12 2.72
C ASP A 29 4.88 -6.29 1.46
N SER A 30 5.49 -5.12 1.63
CA SER A 30 5.82 -4.21 0.52
C SER A 30 6.92 -4.75 -0.39
N CYS A 31 7.75 -5.68 0.09
CA CYS A 31 8.84 -6.27 -0.66
C CYS A 31 8.40 -7.42 -1.58
N ARG A 32 7.18 -7.93 -1.40
CA ARG A 32 6.61 -9.03 -2.18
C ARG A 32 5.57 -8.49 -3.17
N GLU A 33 5.26 -9.28 -4.20
CA GLU A 33 4.24 -8.92 -5.19
C GLU A 33 2.81 -9.04 -4.67
N TYR A 34 1.84 -8.60 -5.48
CA TYR A 34 0.42 -8.84 -5.23
C TYR A 34 0.09 -10.31 -5.48
N THR A 35 -0.03 -11.08 -4.41
CA THR A 35 -0.52 -12.47 -4.42
C THR A 35 -1.72 -12.60 -3.50
N GLU A 36 -2.50 -13.68 -3.61
CA GLU A 36 -3.63 -13.94 -2.70
C GLU A 36 -3.20 -13.91 -1.23
N GLU A 37 -2.04 -14.50 -0.92
CA GLU A 37 -1.48 -14.54 0.44
C GLU A 37 -0.93 -13.19 0.91
N ASN A 38 -0.50 -12.31 0.00
CA ASN A 38 0.13 -11.02 0.33
C ASN A 38 -0.79 -9.82 0.11
N THR A 39 -2.07 -10.03 -0.20
CA THR A 39 -2.98 -8.94 -0.57
C THR A 39 -4.22 -8.94 0.30
N ILE A 40 -4.58 -7.76 0.79
CA ILE A 40 -5.85 -7.55 1.49
C ILE A 40 -6.67 -6.44 0.84
N PHE A 41 -7.98 -6.48 1.05
CA PHE A 41 -8.85 -5.37 0.72
C PHE A 41 -8.81 -4.29 1.80
N ALA A 42 -8.58 -3.05 1.40
CA ALA A 42 -8.48 -1.89 2.27
C ALA A 42 -9.23 -0.70 1.68
N THR A 43 -9.57 0.30 2.49
CA THR A 43 -10.08 1.57 1.96
C THR A 43 -8.96 2.45 1.43
N ARG A 44 -9.28 3.40 0.54
CA ARG A 44 -8.34 4.37 -0.02
C ARG A 44 -7.55 5.11 1.06
N ILE A 45 -8.20 5.51 2.16
CA ILE A 45 -7.50 6.15 3.29
C ILE A 45 -6.52 5.21 3.99
N GLN A 46 -6.88 3.94 4.18
CA GLN A 46 -5.97 2.96 4.77
C GLN A 46 -4.76 2.73 3.87
N PHE A 47 -4.99 2.60 2.56
CA PHE A 47 -3.93 2.48 1.57
C PHE A 47 -3.00 3.68 1.60
N PHE A 48 -3.52 4.90 1.53
CA PHE A 48 -2.69 6.11 1.58
C PHE A 48 -1.89 6.22 2.88
N ALA A 49 -2.51 5.98 4.04
CA ALA A 49 -1.79 6.05 5.31
C ALA A 49 -0.58 5.10 5.33
N ILE A 50 -0.76 3.88 4.85
CA ILE A 50 0.29 2.85 4.87
C ILE A 50 1.33 3.11 3.78
N GLU A 51 0.94 3.42 2.55
CA GLU A 51 1.87 3.65 1.45
C GLU A 51 2.66 4.95 1.61
N ILE A 52 2.07 5.99 2.18
CA ILE A 52 2.81 7.23 2.51
C ILE A 52 3.88 6.93 3.58
N ALA A 53 3.55 6.15 4.61
CA ALA A 53 4.53 5.75 5.62
C ALA A 53 5.66 4.92 5.00
N ARG A 54 5.32 3.92 4.17
CA ARG A 54 6.29 3.09 3.43
C ARG A 54 7.22 3.92 2.55
N ASN A 55 6.69 4.91 1.84
CA ASN A 55 7.50 5.79 1.00
C ASN A 55 8.43 6.68 1.84
N ARG A 56 7.95 7.21 2.97
CA ARG A 56 8.76 8.06 3.87
C ARG A 56 9.87 7.29 4.58
N GLU A 57 9.63 6.02 4.89
CA GLU A 57 10.59 5.12 5.55
C GLU A 57 11.49 4.35 4.55
N GLY A 58 11.20 4.43 3.26
CA GLY A 58 12.01 3.80 2.20
C GLY A 58 11.70 2.32 1.92
N TRP A 59 10.63 1.76 2.50
CA TRP A 59 10.22 0.36 2.28
C TRP A 59 9.78 0.06 0.84
N ASN A 60 9.42 1.08 0.06
CA ASN A 60 9.06 0.95 -1.37
C ASN A 60 10.23 1.26 -2.32
N ASN A 61 11.44 1.52 -1.81
CA ASN A 61 12.58 1.87 -2.66
C ASN A 61 12.98 0.75 -3.62
N SER A 62 12.85 -0.51 -3.20
CA SER A 62 13.11 -1.69 -4.04
C SER A 62 12.16 -1.73 -5.24
N VAL A 63 10.85 -1.55 -5.00
CA VAL A 63 9.81 -1.49 -6.04
C VAL A 63 10.03 -0.31 -6.99
N TYR A 64 10.41 0.85 -6.44
CA TYR A 64 10.71 2.02 -7.25
C TYR A 64 11.94 1.81 -8.16
N SER A 65 12.97 1.14 -7.64
CA SER A 65 14.20 0.85 -8.37
C SER A 65 13.96 -0.17 -9.48
N SER A 66 13.24 -1.26 -9.18
CA SER A 66 12.90 -2.28 -10.18
C SER A 66 11.99 -1.75 -11.29
N ALA A 67 11.08 -0.83 -10.97
CA ALA A 67 10.22 -0.19 -11.97
C ALA A 67 10.96 0.78 -12.91
N ARG A 68 12.12 1.31 -12.48
CA ARG A 68 12.93 2.27 -13.27
C ARG A 68 14.03 1.61 -14.08
N ASP A 69 14.38 0.37 -13.77
CA ASP A 69 15.37 -0.40 -14.52
C ASP A 69 14.73 -1.71 -15.02
N PRO A 70 13.98 -1.68 -16.14
CA PRO A 70 13.36 -2.88 -16.71
C PRO A 70 14.38 -3.90 -17.25
N GLY A 71 15.69 -3.66 -17.12
CA GLY A 71 16.78 -4.50 -17.63
C GLY A 71 17.52 -5.37 -16.60
N GLY A 72 17.12 -5.36 -15.33
CA GLY A 72 17.75 -6.19 -14.30
C GLY A 72 17.31 -7.65 -14.38
N GLU A 73 18.08 -8.49 -15.07
CA GLU A 73 17.91 -9.94 -15.16
C GLU A 73 17.73 -10.60 -13.78
N GLU A 74 16.74 -11.49 -13.67
CA GLU A 74 16.64 -12.43 -12.55
C GLU A 74 17.93 -13.27 -12.46
N PRO A 75 18.55 -13.43 -11.28
CA PRO A 75 19.58 -14.44 -11.12
C PRO A 75 18.94 -15.82 -11.28
N LYS A 76 19.18 -16.45 -12.43
CA LYS A 76 18.85 -17.85 -12.68
C LYS A 76 19.49 -18.71 -11.59
N SER A 77 18.66 -19.38 -10.80
CA SER A 77 19.08 -20.48 -9.93
C SER A 77 19.34 -21.74 -10.74
#